data_AF-A0A1E5VFX8-F1
#
_entry.id   AF-A0A1E5VFX8-F1
#
_cell.length_a   1.000
_cell.length_b   1.000
_cell.length_c   1.000
_cell.angle_alpha   90.00
_cell.angle_beta   90.00
_cell.angle_gamma   90.00
#
_symmetry.space_group_name_H-M   'P 1'
#
loop_
_entity.id
_entity.type
_entity.pdbx_description
1 polymer ?
#
loop_
_entity_poly.entity_id
_entity_poly.type
_entity_poly.pdbx_seq_one_letter_code
_entity_poly.pdbx_strand_id
1 'polypeptide(L)'
;MSNVVGLRIVTPASVSQGFAVVKELGADHPDLAAAKITLSLQPLFKRSVTFVTRNDTDLAEQVAIGGHLHEFGDITWLPHQGKVFYRKDDRVDVSTPGDRLNNYLFLRSYAKLGVMAARLADEWLEEKDSDMARCLMAWLPARKVKQEAFGFTNDDGVSFTGYPVVGFQHRIQAADACIGSNGPAADDGLLSASCSWDRRIRGQFFYNSGFGVALSKAPT
;
A
#
# COMPACT_ATOMS: atom_id res chain seq x y z
N MET A 1 15.87 6.20 11.76
CA MET A 1 16.46 5.18 12.66
C MET A 1 16.35 3.83 11.99
N SER A 2 17.45 3.08 11.90
CA SER A 2 17.42 1.69 11.44
C SER A 2 16.96 0.81 12.60
N ASN A 3 15.91 0.02 12.41
CA ASN A 3 15.40 -0.91 13.43
C ASN A 3 16.13 -2.26 13.40
N VAL A 4 17.19 -2.38 12.59
CA VAL A 4 17.98 -3.60 12.47
C VAL A 4 18.97 -3.67 13.62
N VAL A 5 18.83 -4.69 14.47
CA VAL A 5 19.71 -4.89 15.64
C VAL A 5 20.78 -5.97 15.42
N GLY A 6 20.67 -6.71 14.32
CA GLY A 6 21.64 -7.74 13.92
C GLY A 6 21.09 -8.68 12.85
N LEU A 7 21.95 -9.56 12.34
CA LEU A 7 21.70 -10.39 11.17
C LEU A 7 22.50 -11.69 11.25
N ARG A 8 21.87 -12.78 10.83
CA ARG A 8 22.54 -14.05 10.49
C ARG A 8 22.34 -14.37 9.01
N ILE A 9 23.43 -14.47 8.25
CA ILE A 9 23.41 -14.85 6.84
C ILE A 9 24.25 -16.10 6.59
N VAL A 10 23.76 -16.99 5.73
CA VAL A 10 24.54 -18.10 5.18
C VAL A 10 25.29 -17.60 3.94
N THR A 11 26.61 -17.70 3.94
CA THR A 11 27.45 -17.32 2.80
C THR A 11 28.24 -18.52 2.27
N PRO A 12 28.51 -18.60 0.96
CA PRO A 12 29.39 -19.61 0.39
C PRO A 12 30.76 -19.61 1.08
N ALA A 13 31.34 -20.79 1.30
CA ALA A 13 32.64 -20.98 1.92
C ALA A 13 33.45 -22.07 1.20
N SER A 14 34.74 -22.15 1.51
CA SER A 14 35.62 -23.18 0.97
C SER A 14 35.19 -24.59 1.41
N VAL A 15 35.66 -25.63 0.69
CA VAL A 15 35.43 -27.04 1.03
C VAL A 15 35.90 -27.36 2.45
N SER A 16 37.06 -26.81 2.84
CA SER A 16 37.62 -26.96 4.21
C SER A 16 36.73 -26.38 5.31
N GLN A 17 35.74 -25.56 4.96
CA GLN A 17 34.79 -24.93 5.88
C GLN A 17 33.36 -25.49 5.72
N GLY A 18 33.17 -26.57 4.95
CA GLY A 18 31.86 -27.20 4.79
C GLY A 18 30.95 -26.56 3.75
N PHE A 19 31.52 -25.88 2.72
CA PHE A 19 30.82 -25.25 1.59
C PHE A 19 29.96 -24.01 1.92
N ALA A 20 29.52 -23.86 3.17
CA ALA A 20 28.79 -22.69 3.63
C ALA A 20 29.09 -22.40 5.11
N VAL A 21 29.06 -21.12 5.47
CA VAL A 21 29.22 -20.67 6.85
C VAL A 21 28.12 -19.67 7.22
N VAL A 22 27.71 -19.67 8.48
CA VAL A 22 26.83 -18.63 9.04
C VAL A 22 27.70 -17.47 9.52
N LYS A 23 27.44 -16.26 9.02
CA LYS A 23 28.03 -15.02 9.52
C LYS A 23 27.02 -14.26 10.37
N GLU A 24 27.44 -13.85 11.56
CA GLU A 24 26.70 -12.95 12.43
C GLU A 24 27.18 -11.53 12.23
N LEU A 25 26.28 -10.64 11.82
CA LEU A 25 26.54 -9.24 11.55
C LEU A 25 25.78 -8.43 12.61
N GLY A 26 26.51 -7.77 13.51
CA GLY A 26 25.93 -6.87 14.50
C GLY A 26 25.43 -5.56 13.87
N ALA A 27 24.75 -4.72 14.65
CA ALA A 27 24.14 -3.46 14.21
C ALA A 27 25.12 -2.50 13.48
N ASP A 28 26.41 -2.54 13.84
CA ASP A 28 27.46 -1.67 13.28
C ASP A 28 28.25 -2.34 12.13
N HIS A 29 27.88 -3.55 11.70
CA HIS A 29 28.64 -4.28 10.70
C HIS A 29 28.37 -3.73 9.29
N PRO A 30 29.39 -3.40 8.47
CA PRO A 30 29.22 -2.73 7.17
C PRO A 30 28.37 -3.56 6.18
N ASP A 31 28.49 -4.89 6.23
CA ASP A 31 27.72 -5.81 5.39
C ASP A 31 26.28 -6.06 5.87
N LEU A 32 25.83 -5.44 6.97
CA LEU A 32 24.50 -5.63 7.55
C LEU A 32 23.36 -5.26 6.58
N ALA A 33 23.61 -4.28 5.71
CA ALA A 33 22.63 -3.83 4.71
C ALA A 33 22.27 -4.91 3.67
N ALA A 34 23.07 -5.98 3.55
CA ALA A 34 22.95 -6.96 2.48
C ALA A 34 22.11 -8.21 2.82
N ALA A 35 21.59 -8.40 4.05
CA ALA A 35 20.93 -9.66 4.38
C ALA A 35 19.87 -9.68 5.52
N LYS A 36 19.34 -10.88 5.81
CA LYS A 36 18.18 -11.26 6.68
C LYS A 36 18.14 -10.68 8.11
N ILE A 37 17.12 -9.89 8.38
CA ILE A 37 17.12 -8.86 9.43
C ILE A 37 16.48 -9.32 10.75
N THR A 38 17.09 -9.01 11.90
CA THR A 38 16.42 -8.97 13.22
C THR A 38 15.95 -7.54 13.51
N LEU A 39 14.66 -7.38 13.83
CA LEU A 39 14.02 -6.09 14.02
C LEU A 39 13.72 -5.79 15.50
N SER A 40 14.01 -4.56 15.94
CA SER A 40 13.42 -4.02 17.16
C SER A 40 11.93 -3.72 16.94
N LEU A 41 11.07 -4.16 17.86
CA LEU A 41 9.63 -3.95 17.78
C LEU A 41 9.20 -2.86 18.77
N GLN A 42 8.34 -1.96 18.30
CA GLN A 42 7.66 -0.99 19.16
C GLN A 42 6.40 -1.63 19.78
N PRO A 43 6.00 -1.24 21.00
CA PRO A 43 4.69 -1.59 21.53
C PRO A 43 3.55 -1.22 20.57
N LEU A 44 2.48 -2.01 20.59
CA LEU A 44 1.32 -1.79 19.74
C LEU A 44 0.66 -0.43 20.06
N PHE A 45 0.29 0.31 19.02
CA PHE A 45 -0.38 1.60 19.13
C PHE A 45 -1.51 1.71 18.10
N LYS A 46 -2.37 2.71 18.28
CA LYS A 46 -3.42 3.04 17.32
C LYS A 46 -3.04 4.25 16.48
N ARG A 47 -3.60 4.30 15.28
CA ARG A 47 -3.51 5.45 14.37
C ARG A 47 -4.89 6.06 14.18
N SER A 48 -4.91 7.33 13.83
CA SER A 48 -6.09 8.08 13.41
C SER A 48 -5.87 8.61 12.00
N VAL A 49 -6.66 8.14 11.04
CA VAL A 49 -6.49 8.44 9.61
C VAL A 49 -7.63 9.29 9.09
N THR A 50 -7.32 10.33 8.33
CA THR A 50 -8.30 11.13 7.58
C THR A 50 -7.77 11.46 6.19
N PHE A 51 -8.59 11.25 5.16
CA PHE A 51 -8.26 11.69 3.80
C PHE A 51 -8.88 13.05 3.50
N VAL A 52 -8.09 13.97 2.96
CA VAL A 52 -8.54 15.28 2.48
C VAL A 52 -8.18 15.44 1.01
N THR A 53 -9.18 15.70 0.18
CA THR A 53 -8.96 16.06 -1.23
C THR A 53 -8.85 17.58 -1.37
N ARG A 54 -7.79 18.07 -2.03
CA ARG A 54 -7.61 19.50 -2.34
C ARG A 54 -7.21 19.67 -3.81
N ASN A 55 -7.18 20.93 -4.26
CA ASN A 55 -6.49 21.29 -5.50
C ASN A 55 -4.98 21.12 -5.32
N ASP A 56 -4.23 20.97 -6.41
CA ASP A 56 -2.77 20.83 -6.40
C ASP A 56 -2.01 22.16 -6.51
N THR A 57 -2.71 23.30 -6.38
CA THR A 57 -2.15 24.64 -6.50
C THR A 57 -1.03 24.94 -5.49
N ASP A 58 -1.07 24.31 -4.31
CA ASP A 58 -0.11 24.46 -3.21
C ASP A 58 0.74 23.19 -3.01
N LEU A 59 0.70 22.23 -3.93
CA LEU A 59 1.32 20.90 -3.74
C LEU A 59 2.81 20.99 -3.42
N ALA A 60 3.57 21.84 -4.12
CA ALA A 60 5.01 21.96 -3.91
C ALA A 60 5.35 22.39 -2.47
N GLU A 61 4.61 23.35 -1.92
CA GLU A 61 4.76 23.83 -0.54
C GLU A 61 4.28 22.77 0.46
N GLN A 62 3.12 22.15 0.19
CA GLN A 62 2.54 21.13 1.07
C GLN A 62 3.34 19.82 1.09
N VAL A 63 4.12 19.48 0.06
CA VAL A 63 5.01 18.31 0.08
C VAL A 63 6.17 18.55 1.05
N ALA A 64 6.76 19.74 1.05
CA ALA A 64 7.84 20.11 1.98
C ALA A 64 7.36 20.17 3.43
N ILE A 65 6.19 20.76 3.67
CA ILE A 65 5.60 20.88 5.02
C ILE A 65 4.98 19.56 5.48
N GLY A 66 4.29 18.85 4.59
CA GLY A 66 3.44 17.70 4.90
C GLY A 66 4.19 16.52 5.50
N GLY A 67 5.45 16.32 5.11
CA GLY A 67 6.33 15.30 5.71
C GLY A 67 6.61 15.53 7.21
N HIS A 68 6.33 16.71 7.74
CA HIS A 68 6.51 17.06 9.15
C HIS A 68 5.20 17.23 9.93
N LEU A 69 4.06 17.34 9.25
CA LEU A 69 2.76 17.56 9.90
C LEU A 69 2.16 16.29 10.49
N HIS A 70 2.46 15.13 9.89
CA HIS A 70 1.85 13.86 10.25
C HIS A 70 2.93 12.78 10.40
N GLU A 71 2.85 11.95 11.46
CA GLU A 71 3.86 10.91 11.73
C GLU A 71 3.95 9.90 10.58
N PHE A 72 2.83 9.62 9.89
CA PHE A 72 2.76 8.60 8.85
C PHE A 72 2.02 9.01 7.57
N GLY A 73 1.87 10.31 7.33
CA GLY A 73 1.07 10.82 6.23
C GLY A 73 1.61 10.42 4.85
N ASP A 74 0.70 10.35 3.86
CA ASP A 74 1.05 10.17 2.45
C ASP A 74 0.31 11.20 1.57
N ILE A 75 0.86 11.44 0.38
CA ILE A 75 0.32 12.37 -0.61
C ILE A 75 0.19 11.61 -1.93
N THR A 76 -1.02 11.57 -2.47
CA THR A 76 -1.29 11.03 -3.81
C THR A 76 -1.71 12.16 -4.74
N TRP A 77 -0.84 12.53 -5.67
CA TRP A 77 -1.12 13.56 -6.68
C TRP A 77 -1.81 12.94 -7.90
N LEU A 78 -2.84 13.63 -8.40
CA LEU A 78 -3.60 13.30 -9.60
C LEU A 78 -3.46 14.48 -10.60
N PRO A 79 -2.35 14.57 -11.35
CA PRO A 79 -2.00 15.75 -12.14
C PRO A 79 -3.08 16.16 -13.13
N HIS A 80 -3.61 15.19 -13.89
CA HIS A 80 -4.64 15.47 -14.89
C HIS A 80 -5.97 15.95 -14.27
N GLN A 81 -6.21 15.66 -13.00
CA GLN A 81 -7.42 16.10 -12.30
C GLN A 81 -7.21 17.45 -11.59
N GLY A 82 -5.97 17.94 -11.50
CA GLY A 82 -5.62 19.09 -10.66
C GLY A 82 -5.93 18.84 -9.19
N LYS A 83 -5.80 17.59 -8.72
CA LYS A 83 -6.19 17.17 -7.36
C LYS A 83 -5.07 16.46 -6.62
N VAL A 84 -5.13 16.55 -5.31
CA VAL A 84 -4.25 15.85 -4.38
C VAL A 84 -5.09 15.19 -3.30
N PHE A 85 -4.79 13.93 -2.98
CA PHE A 85 -5.26 13.29 -1.76
C PHE A 85 -4.17 13.38 -0.70
N TYR A 86 -4.49 14.02 0.41
CA TYR A 86 -3.66 14.07 1.60
C TYR A 86 -4.19 13.06 2.61
N ARG A 87 -3.39 12.08 2.96
CA ARG A 87 -3.65 11.20 4.10
C ARG A 87 -3.01 11.81 5.34
N LYS A 88 -3.86 12.33 6.22
CA LYS A 88 -3.48 12.74 7.56
C LYS A 88 -3.49 11.52 8.44
N ASP A 89 -2.36 11.19 9.04
CA ASP A 89 -2.18 9.93 9.73
C ASP A 89 -1.20 10.07 10.88
N ASP A 90 -1.76 9.99 12.08
CA ASP A 90 -1.04 10.21 13.33
C ASP A 90 -1.30 9.11 14.32
N ARG A 91 -0.30 8.86 15.16
CA ARG A 91 -0.44 8.02 16.34
C ARG A 91 -1.43 8.65 17.33
N VAL A 92 -2.23 7.80 17.95
CA VAL A 92 -3.14 8.17 19.05
C VAL A 92 -2.99 7.19 20.20
N ASP A 93 -3.52 7.57 21.38
CA ASP A 93 -3.50 6.70 22.55
C ASP A 93 -4.24 5.39 22.27
N VAL A 94 -3.73 4.28 22.81
CA VAL A 94 -4.29 2.94 22.58
C VAL A 94 -5.73 2.80 23.11
N SER A 95 -6.10 3.60 24.11
CA SER A 95 -7.46 3.68 24.65
C SER A 95 -8.46 4.40 23.72
N THR A 96 -7.98 5.08 22.66
CA THR A 96 -8.85 5.75 21.69
C THR A 96 -9.81 4.74 21.08
N PRO A 97 -11.14 4.98 21.09
CA PRO A 97 -12.12 4.06 20.53
C PRO A 97 -11.93 3.82 19.03
N GLY A 98 -12.23 2.59 18.58
CA GLY A 98 -12.16 2.17 17.19
C GLY A 98 -11.20 1.01 16.96
N ASP A 99 -11.60 0.05 16.13
CA ASP A 99 -10.79 -1.11 15.71
C ASP A 99 -10.86 -1.29 14.18
N ARG A 100 -10.81 -0.17 13.47
CA ARG A 100 -10.94 -0.11 12.02
C ARG A 100 -9.79 -0.80 11.32
N LEU A 101 -10.04 -1.28 10.11
CA LEU A 101 -9.04 -1.98 9.28
C LEU A 101 -9.00 -1.41 7.87
N ASN A 102 -7.85 -1.62 7.22
CA ASN A 102 -7.61 -1.25 5.84
C ASN A 102 -7.94 -2.45 4.93
N ASN A 103 -9.08 -2.39 4.26
CA ASN A 103 -9.49 -3.30 3.20
C ASN A 103 -9.17 -2.69 1.83
N TYR A 104 -7.88 -2.42 1.60
CA TYR A 104 -7.39 -1.65 0.47
C TYR A 104 -7.93 -2.19 -0.86
N LEU A 105 -8.51 -1.30 -1.67
CA LEU A 105 -9.25 -1.67 -2.87
C LEU A 105 -8.44 -2.50 -3.87
N PHE A 106 -7.13 -2.32 -3.93
CA PHE A 106 -6.28 -3.05 -4.87
C PHE A 106 -5.79 -4.39 -4.32
N LEU A 107 -5.95 -4.67 -3.03
CA LEU A 107 -5.48 -5.90 -2.36
C LEU A 107 -6.63 -6.80 -1.86
N ARG A 108 -7.87 -6.52 -2.28
CA ARG A 108 -9.04 -7.35 -2.02
C ARG A 108 -9.52 -8.07 -3.29
N SER A 109 -10.36 -9.09 -3.12
CA SER A 109 -10.88 -9.88 -4.23
C SER A 109 -12.01 -9.18 -4.98
N TYR A 110 -12.14 -9.45 -6.29
CA TYR A 110 -13.26 -9.03 -7.14
C TYR A 110 -13.76 -10.19 -7.99
N ALA A 111 -14.97 -10.09 -8.54
CA ALA A 111 -15.46 -11.07 -9.51
C ALA A 111 -14.52 -11.16 -10.72
N LYS A 112 -14.15 -12.38 -11.14
CA LYS A 112 -13.24 -12.64 -12.27
C LYS A 112 -13.65 -11.87 -13.54
N LEU A 113 -14.95 -11.86 -13.86
CA LEU A 113 -15.50 -11.13 -15.00
C LEU A 113 -15.15 -9.64 -14.97
N GLY A 114 -15.31 -9.00 -13.81
CA GLY A 114 -15.01 -7.58 -13.64
C GLY A 114 -13.53 -7.28 -13.80
N VAL A 115 -12.66 -8.13 -13.25
CA VAL A 115 -11.21 -7.99 -13.38
C VAL A 115 -10.77 -8.13 -14.85
N MET A 116 -11.28 -9.15 -15.56
CA MET A 116 -10.94 -9.37 -16.96
C MET A 116 -11.50 -8.28 -17.89
N ALA A 117 -12.72 -7.79 -17.63
CA ALA A 117 -13.30 -6.68 -18.38
C ALA A 117 -12.47 -5.39 -18.21
N ALA A 118 -12.01 -5.10 -16.98
CA ALA A 118 -11.13 -3.96 -16.73
C ALA A 118 -9.81 -4.10 -17.50
N ARG A 119 -9.19 -5.29 -17.53
CA ARG A 119 -7.97 -5.54 -18.30
C ARG A 119 -8.17 -5.35 -19.80
N LEU A 120 -9.27 -5.87 -20.36
CA LEU A 120 -9.59 -5.70 -21.78
C LEU A 120 -9.80 -4.22 -22.15
N ALA A 121 -10.44 -3.45 -21.27
CA ALA A 121 -10.61 -2.02 -21.47
C ALA A 121 -9.27 -1.27 -21.45
N ASP A 122 -8.37 -1.60 -20.51
CA ASP A 122 -7.03 -0.99 -20.44
C ASP A 122 -6.22 -1.31 -21.71
N GLU A 123 -6.17 -2.58 -22.15
CA GLU A 123 -5.45 -2.98 -23.37
C GLU A 123 -6.00 -2.31 -24.62
N TRP A 124 -7.33 -2.16 -24.72
CA TRP A 124 -7.96 -1.46 -25.84
C TRP A 124 -7.59 0.03 -25.88
N LEU A 125 -7.48 0.68 -24.73
CA LEU A 125 -7.04 2.08 -24.63
C LEU A 125 -5.56 2.24 -24.96
N GLU A 126 -4.73 1.29 -24.55
CA GLU A 126 -3.30 1.23 -24.91
C GLU A 126 -3.13 1.06 -26.43
N GLU A 127 -3.91 0.18 -27.07
CA GLU A 127 -3.86 -0.06 -28.52
C GLU A 127 -4.35 1.15 -29.33
N LYS A 128 -5.39 1.84 -28.86
CA LYS A 128 -5.96 3.00 -29.55
C LYS A 128 -5.10 4.27 -29.48
N ASP A 129 -4.08 4.29 -28.61
CA ASP A 129 -3.14 5.40 -28.40
C ASP A 129 -3.83 6.78 -28.27
N SER A 130 -4.94 6.82 -27.54
CA SER A 130 -5.70 8.06 -27.31
C SER A 130 -5.41 8.62 -25.92
N ASP A 131 -4.52 9.61 -25.85
CA ASP A 131 -4.15 10.28 -24.60
C ASP A 131 -5.36 10.85 -23.85
N MET A 132 -6.33 11.42 -24.57
CA MET A 132 -7.56 11.96 -23.97
C MET A 132 -8.42 10.86 -23.33
N ALA A 133 -8.62 9.73 -24.01
CA ALA A 133 -9.42 8.63 -23.47
C ALA A 133 -8.76 8.01 -22.23
N ARG A 134 -7.43 7.84 -22.25
CA ARG A 134 -6.64 7.36 -21.11
C ARG A 134 -6.72 8.32 -19.93
N CYS A 135 -6.59 9.62 -20.19
CA CYS A 135 -6.74 10.68 -19.21
C CYS A 135 -8.12 10.67 -18.53
N LEU A 136 -9.20 10.54 -19.31
CA LEU A 136 -10.56 10.43 -18.78
C LEU A 136 -10.75 9.17 -17.96
N MET A 137 -10.21 8.03 -18.41
CA MET A 137 -10.31 6.76 -17.69
C MET A 137 -9.55 6.76 -16.36
N ALA A 138 -8.47 7.53 -16.24
CA ALA A 138 -7.74 7.71 -14.98
C ALA A 138 -8.58 8.38 -13.86
N TRP A 139 -9.73 8.99 -14.19
CA TRP A 139 -10.68 9.49 -13.18
C TRP A 139 -11.43 8.38 -12.45
N LEU A 140 -11.67 7.23 -13.10
CA LEU A 140 -12.49 6.17 -12.52
C LEU A 140 -11.86 5.56 -11.26
N PRO A 141 -10.56 5.17 -11.25
CA PRO A 141 -9.94 4.65 -10.04
C PRO A 141 -9.94 5.67 -8.89
N ALA A 142 -9.60 6.93 -9.18
CA ALA A 142 -9.59 8.01 -8.19
C ALA A 142 -10.98 8.25 -7.56
N ARG A 143 -12.03 8.25 -8.37
CA ARG A 143 -13.41 8.36 -7.89
C ARG A 143 -13.81 7.15 -7.06
N LYS A 144 -13.45 5.94 -7.50
CA LYS A 144 -13.76 4.70 -6.80
C LYS A 144 -13.10 4.65 -5.42
N VAL A 145 -11.79 4.92 -5.31
CA VAL A 145 -11.11 4.94 -4.00
C VAL A 145 -11.73 5.96 -3.06
N LYS A 146 -12.15 7.14 -3.56
CA LYS A 146 -12.83 8.13 -2.73
C LYS A 146 -14.22 7.68 -2.27
N GLN A 147 -15.02 7.10 -3.17
CA GLN A 147 -16.37 6.61 -2.87
C GLN A 147 -16.36 5.46 -1.86
N GLU A 148 -15.32 4.63 -1.89
CA GLU A 148 -15.14 3.49 -1.00
C GLU A 148 -14.20 3.80 0.18
N ALA A 149 -14.04 5.08 0.54
CA ALA A 149 -13.25 5.53 1.69
C ALA A 149 -11.83 4.94 1.76
N PHE A 150 -11.17 4.85 0.61
CA PHE A 150 -9.82 4.28 0.43
C PHE A 150 -9.68 2.83 0.88
N GLY A 151 -10.81 2.13 1.10
CA GLY A 151 -10.86 0.76 1.59
C GLY A 151 -10.93 0.66 3.11
N PHE A 152 -11.04 1.76 3.85
CA PHE A 152 -11.19 1.67 5.29
C PHE A 152 -12.59 1.20 5.67
N THR A 153 -12.64 0.19 6.53
CA THR A 153 -13.88 -0.40 7.03
C THR A 153 -13.91 -0.44 8.55
N ASN A 154 -15.11 -0.60 9.06
CA ASN A 154 -15.42 -0.84 10.45
C ASN A 154 -15.01 -2.24 10.88
N ASP A 155 -15.24 -2.53 12.16
CA ASP A 155 -14.85 -3.79 12.79
C ASP A 155 -15.60 -4.99 12.17
N ASP A 156 -16.71 -4.73 11.45
CA ASP A 156 -17.46 -5.69 10.63
C ASP A 156 -16.79 -6.01 9.27
N GLY A 157 -15.70 -5.31 8.92
CA GLY A 157 -14.97 -5.49 7.67
C GLY A 157 -15.68 -4.98 6.42
N VAL A 158 -16.85 -4.33 6.54
CA VAL A 158 -17.72 -3.99 5.41
C VAL A 158 -18.16 -2.53 5.40
N SER A 159 -18.57 -1.98 6.54
CA SER A 159 -19.18 -0.65 6.58
C SER A 159 -18.14 0.44 6.80
N PHE A 160 -18.38 1.64 6.27
CA PHE A 160 -17.60 2.84 6.59
C PHE A 160 -18.52 3.88 7.22
N THR A 161 -18.19 4.36 8.42
CA THR A 161 -19.03 5.33 9.16
C THR A 161 -18.52 6.77 9.12
N GLY A 162 -17.30 7.00 8.61
CA GLY A 162 -16.71 8.34 8.56
C GLY A 162 -15.26 8.40 9.03
N TYR A 163 -14.68 9.59 8.88
CA TYR A 163 -13.36 9.95 9.39
C TYR A 163 -13.47 10.72 10.72
N PRO A 164 -12.45 10.67 11.60
CA PRO A 164 -11.24 9.87 11.45
C PRO A 164 -11.47 8.38 11.64
N VAL A 165 -10.71 7.58 10.91
CA VAL A 165 -10.66 6.13 11.04
C VAL A 165 -9.61 5.79 12.09
N VAL A 166 -10.04 5.19 13.20
CA VAL A 166 -9.14 4.81 14.31
C VAL A 166 -8.98 3.30 14.38
N GLY A 167 -7.75 2.81 14.38
CA GLY A 167 -7.46 1.38 14.48
C GLY A 167 -6.01 1.10 14.83
N PHE A 168 -5.68 -0.15 15.17
CA PHE A 168 -4.31 -0.52 15.46
C PHE A 168 -3.40 -0.39 14.24
N GLN A 169 -2.14 0.04 14.46
CA GLN A 169 -1.13 0.27 13.41
C GLN A 169 -1.08 -0.84 12.35
N HIS A 170 -1.06 -2.10 12.79
CA HIS A 170 -0.99 -3.25 11.90
C HIS A 170 -2.23 -3.40 11.00
N ARG A 171 -3.43 -3.06 11.51
CA ARG A 171 -4.69 -3.12 10.75
C ARG A 171 -4.88 -1.93 9.82
N ILE A 172 -4.31 -0.77 10.16
CA ILE A 172 -4.37 0.42 9.32
C ILE A 172 -3.33 0.38 8.20
N GLN A 173 -2.14 -0.18 8.47
CA GLN A 173 -1.05 -0.23 7.51
C GLN A 173 -1.15 -1.42 6.55
N ALA A 174 -1.55 -2.60 7.03
CA ALA A 174 -1.60 -3.80 6.23
C ALA A 174 -3.01 -4.05 5.67
N ALA A 175 -3.06 -4.70 4.50
CA ALA A 175 -4.29 -5.16 3.86
C ALA A 175 -4.01 -6.50 3.17
N ASP A 176 -4.88 -7.50 3.37
CA ASP A 176 -4.69 -8.87 2.88
C ASP A 176 -6.02 -9.55 2.45
N ALA A 177 -7.08 -8.77 2.28
CA ALA A 177 -8.44 -9.25 2.11
C ALA A 177 -8.68 -10.11 0.85
N CYS A 178 -7.73 -10.17 -0.09
CA CYS A 178 -7.92 -11.00 -1.29
C CYS A 178 -7.93 -12.50 -0.98
N ILE A 179 -6.92 -12.99 -0.27
CA ILE A 179 -6.73 -14.43 -0.02
C ILE A 179 -7.49 -14.88 1.24
N GLY A 180 -7.73 -13.97 2.19
CA GLY A 180 -8.44 -14.25 3.44
C GLY A 180 -9.97 -14.21 3.37
N SER A 181 -10.56 -13.96 2.19
CA SER A 181 -12.02 -13.99 2.05
C SER A 181 -12.51 -15.44 2.17
N ASN A 182 -13.16 -15.75 3.30
CA ASN A 182 -13.85 -17.02 3.57
C ASN A 182 -15.10 -17.22 2.68
N GLY A 183 -15.05 -16.80 1.41
CA GLY A 183 -16.05 -17.16 0.42
C GLY A 183 -15.86 -18.62 0.02
N PRO A 184 -16.93 -19.35 -0.36
CA PRO A 184 -16.81 -20.76 -0.73
C PRO A 184 -15.77 -20.92 -1.84
N ALA A 185 -14.74 -21.71 -1.57
CA ALA A 185 -13.88 -22.26 -2.59
C ALA A 185 -14.69 -23.32 -3.37
N ALA A 186 -15.61 -22.91 -4.23
CA ALA A 186 -16.49 -23.88 -4.90
C ALA A 186 -17.18 -23.39 -6.18
N ASP A 187 -16.65 -22.38 -6.88
CA ASP A 187 -17.09 -22.14 -8.26
C ASP A 187 -15.93 -21.62 -9.11
N ASP A 188 -15.64 -22.31 -10.22
CA ASP A 188 -14.66 -21.83 -11.19
C ASP A 188 -15.23 -20.70 -12.07
N GLY A 189 -16.54 -20.46 -11.98
CA GLY A 189 -17.28 -19.56 -12.84
C GLY A 189 -16.82 -18.10 -12.78
N LEU A 190 -17.23 -17.34 -13.80
CA LEU A 190 -16.84 -15.94 -14.02
C LEU A 190 -17.26 -14.97 -12.90
N LEU A 191 -18.22 -15.35 -12.06
CA LEU A 191 -18.70 -14.53 -10.94
C LEU A 191 -17.94 -14.80 -9.63
N SER A 192 -17.13 -15.86 -9.58
CA SER A 192 -16.33 -16.17 -8.40
C SER A 192 -15.27 -15.08 -8.15
N ALA A 193 -14.91 -14.92 -6.87
CA ALA A 193 -13.94 -13.95 -6.43
C ALA A 193 -12.51 -14.38 -6.82
N SER A 194 -11.69 -13.41 -7.24
CA SER A 194 -10.29 -13.59 -7.60
C SER A 194 -9.47 -12.34 -7.26
N CYS A 195 -8.19 -12.51 -7.00
CA CYS A 195 -7.26 -11.38 -6.93
C CYS A 195 -7.06 -10.77 -8.31
N SER A 196 -6.92 -9.45 -8.36
CA SER A 196 -6.66 -8.74 -9.62
C SER A 196 -5.39 -9.22 -10.32
N TRP A 197 -4.40 -9.73 -9.56
CA TRP A 197 -3.13 -10.25 -10.05
C TRP A 197 -3.07 -11.79 -10.20
N ASP A 198 -4.21 -12.49 -10.09
CA ASP A 198 -4.25 -13.94 -10.29
C ASP A 198 -3.84 -14.29 -11.74
N ARG A 199 -2.72 -14.99 -11.89
CA ARG A 199 -2.16 -15.38 -13.19
C ARG A 199 -3.02 -16.36 -13.99
N ARG A 200 -4.01 -17.00 -13.36
CA ARG A 200 -4.92 -17.96 -14.01
C ARG A 200 -6.00 -17.26 -14.83
N ILE A 201 -6.22 -15.97 -14.60
CA ILE A 201 -7.14 -15.14 -15.38
C ILE A 201 -6.36 -14.05 -16.11
N ARG A 202 -6.93 -13.50 -17.18
CA ARG A 202 -6.37 -12.31 -17.87
C ARG A 202 -6.66 -11.06 -17.05
N GLY A 203 -6.05 -10.99 -15.87
CA GLY A 203 -6.26 -9.96 -14.86
C GLY A 203 -5.40 -8.70 -15.07
N GLN A 204 -5.36 -7.85 -14.05
CA GLN A 204 -4.62 -6.59 -14.09
C GLN A 204 -3.11 -6.83 -13.90
N PHE A 205 -2.30 -6.05 -14.62
CA PHE A 205 -0.86 -5.98 -14.43
C PHE A 205 -0.49 -4.58 -13.94
N PHE A 206 0.34 -4.52 -12.90
CA PHE A 206 0.78 -3.25 -12.33
C PHE A 206 2.29 -3.13 -12.47
N TYR A 207 2.72 -2.02 -13.06
CA TYR A 207 4.10 -1.61 -13.09
C TYR A 207 4.29 -0.44 -12.14
N ASN A 208 5.31 -0.52 -11.27
CA ASN A 208 5.65 0.54 -10.34
C ASN A 208 7.07 1.04 -10.64
N SER A 209 7.19 2.29 -11.08
CA SER A 209 8.45 2.99 -11.36
C SER A 209 8.93 3.88 -10.21
N GLY A 210 8.44 3.65 -9.00
CA GLY A 210 8.77 4.44 -7.82
C GLY A 210 10.27 4.46 -7.51
N PHE A 211 10.75 5.62 -7.06
CA PHE A 211 12.09 5.81 -6.53
C PHE A 211 11.99 6.52 -5.17
N GLY A 212 12.97 6.29 -4.30
CA GLY A 212 13.03 6.91 -2.98
C GLY A 212 14.03 8.07 -2.95
N VAL A 213 13.64 9.19 -2.34
CA VAL A 213 14.54 10.31 -2.04
C VAL A 213 14.50 10.55 -0.54
N ALA A 214 15.67 10.71 0.09
CA ALA A 214 15.73 11.03 1.52
C ALA A 214 15.10 12.40 1.78
N LEU A 215 14.29 12.52 2.84
CA LEU A 215 13.61 13.78 3.19
C LEU A 215 14.59 14.95 3.36
N SER A 216 15.81 14.69 3.84
CA SER A 216 16.90 15.69 3.95
C SER A 216 17.39 16.25 2.60
N LYS A 217 16.89 15.73 1.48
CA LYS A 217 17.20 16.17 0.11
C LYS A 217 15.97 16.78 -0.59
N ALA A 218 14.84 16.89 0.10
CA ALA A 218 13.67 17.59 -0.42
C ALA A 218 13.94 19.10 -0.50
N PRO A 219 13.38 19.81 -1.51
CA PRO A 219 13.44 21.27 -1.57
C PRO A 219 12.78 21.89 -0.33
N THR A 220 13.44 22.87 0.27
CA THR A 220 12.90 23.72 1.34
C THR A 220 12.08 24.86 0.78
#